data_AF-A0A7C6TUF5-F1
#
_entry.id   AF-A0A7C6TUF5-F1
#
_cell.length_a   1.000
_cell.length_b   1.000
_cell.length_c   1.000
_cell.angle_alpha   90.00
_cell.angle_beta   90.00
_cell.angle_gamma   90.00
#
_symmetry.space_group_name_H-M   'P 1'
#
loop_
_entity.id
_entity.type
_entity.pdbx_description
1 polymer ?
#
loop_
_entity_poly.entity_id
_entity_poly.type
_entity_poly.pdbx_seq_one_letter_code
_entity_poly.pdbx_strand_id
1 'polypeptide(L)' 'MADDIITLGHGSGGILGHELVSRLFLKHFSDPLLGGLEDASLIGLDDG' A
#
# COMPACT_ATOMS: atom_id res chain seq x y z
N MET A 1 1.24 14.12 16.59
CA MET A 1 2.67 13.77 16.79
C MET A 1 2.89 12.26 16.96
N ALA A 2 1.93 11.49 17.51
CA ALA A 2 2.06 10.03 17.56
C ALA A 2 1.94 9.35 16.18
N ASP A 3 1.22 9.96 15.23
CA ASP A 3 0.89 9.37 13.92
C ASP A 3 2.04 9.36 12.90
N ASP A 4 3.16 10.03 13.18
CA ASP A 4 4.35 10.06 12.30
C ASP A 4 5.39 8.98 12.64
N ILE A 5 5.11 8.09 13.60
CA ILE A 5 6.07 7.08 14.07
C ILE A 5 5.63 5.69 13.65
N ILE A 6 6.51 4.99 12.94
CA ILE A 6 6.31 3.57 12.60
C ILE A 6 6.49 2.72 13.86
N THR A 7 5.39 2.13 14.31
CA THR A 7 5.35 1.11 15.37
C THR A 7 5.34 -0.31 14.79
N LEU A 8 5.61 -1.32 15.63
CA LEU A 8 5.48 -2.74 15.28
C LEU A 8 4.07 -3.11 14.80
N GLY A 9 3.04 -2.39 15.26
CA GLY A 9 1.66 -2.63 14.85
C GLY A 9 1.43 -2.44 13.34
N HIS A 10 2.24 -1.62 12.67
CA HIS A 10 2.16 -1.44 11.20
C HIS A 10 2.73 -2.64 10.43
N GLY A 11 3.59 -3.46 11.05
CA GLY A 11 4.21 -4.63 10.44
C GLY A 11 3.52 -5.96 10.78
N SER A 12 2.48 -5.96 11.62
CA SER A 12 1.78 -7.17 12.04
C SER A 12 0.80 -7.72 11.00
N GLY A 13 0.53 -6.97 9.93
CA GLY A 13 -0.48 -7.30 8.91
C GLY A 13 -1.92 -6.94 9.31
N GLY A 14 -2.14 -6.26 10.44
CA GLY A 14 -3.46 -5.83 10.90
C GLY A 14 -3.91 -4.46 10.37
N ILE A 15 -4.89 -3.87 11.06
CA ILE A 15 -5.53 -2.59 10.69
C ILE A 15 -4.52 -1.45 10.49
N LEU A 16 -3.52 -1.33 11.37
CA LEU A 16 -2.52 -0.26 11.27
C LEU A 16 -1.66 -0.41 10.01
N GLY A 17 -1.32 -1.65 9.62
CA GLY A 17 -0.59 -1.89 8.37
C GLY A 17 -1.42 -1.51 7.15
N HIS A 18 -2.70 -1.92 7.13
CA HIS A 18 -3.62 -1.57 6.04
C HIS A 18 -3.85 -0.05 5.92
N GLU A 19 -3.96 0.64 7.05
CA GLU A 19 -4.12 2.09 7.09
C GLU A 19 -2.87 2.82 6.59
N LEU A 20 -1.67 2.37 6.99
CA LEU A 20 -0.41 2.91 6.48
C LEU A 20 -0.31 2.77 4.96
N VAL A 21 -0.64 1.59 4.42
CA VAL A 21 -0.63 1.36 2.96
C VAL A 21 -1.60 2.28 2.24
N SER A 22 -2.82 2.40 2.76
CA SER A 22 -3.86 3.20 2.12
C SER A 22 -3.61 4.71 2.20
N ARG A 23 -3.12 5.22 3.33
CA ARG A 23 -2.98 6.67 3.54
C ARG A 23 -1.65 7.23 3.05
N LEU A 24 -0.59 6.43 3.02
CA LEU A 24 0.73 6.86 2.56
C LEU A 24 1.02 6.34 1.15
N PHE A 25 1.13 5.04 0.95
CA PHE A 25 1.60 4.49 -0.33
C PHE A 25 0.61 4.70 -1.47
N LEU A 26 -0.67 4.33 -1.30
CA LEU A 26 -1.68 4.51 -2.36
C LEU A 26 -1.85 5.98 -2.76
N LYS A 27 -1.88 6.87 -1.77
CA LYS A 27 -1.97 8.32 -1.98
C LYS A 27 -0.82 8.84 -2.85
N HIS A 28 0.41 8.41 -2.58
CA HIS A 28 1.59 8.97 -3.24
C HIS A 28 1.97 8.27 -4.54
N PHE A 29 1.69 6.97 -4.68
CA PHE A 29 1.96 6.26 -5.94
C PHE A 29 0.86 6.49 -6.98
N SER A 30 -0.39 6.73 -6.57
CA SER A 30 -1.50 7.07 -7.47
C SER A 30 -1.62 6.13 -8.68
N ASP A 31 -1.36 4.84 -8.46
CA ASP A 31 -1.39 3.80 -9.48
C ASP A 31 -2.67 2.95 -9.35
N PRO A 32 -3.46 2.80 -10.42
CA PRO A 32 -4.73 2.07 -10.37
C PRO A 32 -4.54 0.55 -10.20
N LEU A 33 -3.42 -0.03 -10.63
CA LEU A 33 -3.12 -1.45 -10.42
C LEU A 33 -2.78 -1.75 -8.96
N LEU A 34 -2.16 -0.79 -8.27
CA LEU A 34 -1.86 -0.89 -6.84
C LEU A 34 -3.10 -0.72 -5.96
N GLY A 35 -4.10 0.03 -6.42
CA GLY A 35 -5.34 0.30 -5.69
C GLY A 35 -6.18 -0.92 -5.34
N GLY A 36 -5.95 -2.06 -6.01
CA GLY A 36 -6.64 -3.33 -5.71
C GLY A 36 -6.31 -3.90 -4.33
N LEU A 37 -5.13 -3.60 -3.77
CA LEU A 37 -4.63 -4.15 -2.49
C LEU A 37 -4.71 -5.69 -2.42
N GLU A 38 -4.53 -6.35 -3.56
CA GLU A 38 -4.49 -7.79 -3.70
C GLU A 38 -3.07 -8.33 -3.46
N ASP A 39 -2.93 -9.66 -3.42
CA ASP A 39 -1.62 -10.31 -3.26
C ASP A 39 -0.66 -10.01 -4.44
N ALA A 40 -1.19 -9.64 -5.61
CA ALA A 40 -0.43 -9.28 -6.80
C ALA A 40 -1.24 -8.38 -7.76
N SER A 41 -0.53 -7.70 -8.66
CA SER A 41 -1.13 -6.94 -9.77
C SER A 41 -0.68 -7.53 -11.11
N LEU A 42 -1.59 -7.57 -12.09
CA LEU A 42 -1.28 -7.96 -13.46
C LEU A 42 -0.76 -6.77 -14.26
N ILE A 43 0.41 -6.92 -14.88
CA ILE A 43 1.02 -5.91 -15.75
C ILE A 43 1.03 -6.46 -17.18
N GLY A 44 0.35 -5.77 -18.09
CA GLY A 44 0.47 -6.06 -19.52
C GLY A 44 1.81 -5.56 -20.03
N LEU A 45 2.61 -6.44 -20.62
CA LEU A 45 3.81 -6.06 -21.36
C LEU A 45 3.41 -5.85 -22.82
N ASP A 46 3.86 -4.75 -23.41
CA ASP A 46 3.67 -4.52 -24.84
C ASP A 46 4.74 -5.32 -25.58
N ASP A 47 4.32 -6.24 -26.44
CA ASP A 47 5.19 -7.01 -27.33
C ASP A 47 5.53 -6.07 -28.50
N GLY A 48 6.61 -5.30 -28.35
CA GLY A 48 6.98 -4.18 -29.23
C GLY A 48 6.87 -4.38 -30.74
#